data_AF-A0A7C2E2C9-F1
#
_entry.id   AF-A0A7C2E2C9-F1
#
_cell.length_a   1.000
_cell.length_b   1.000
_cell.length_c   1.000
_cell.angle_alpha   90.00
_cell.angle_beta   90.00
_cell.angle_gamma   90.00
#
_symmetry.space_group_name_H-M   'P 1'
#
loop_
_entity.id
_entity.type
_entity.pdbx_description
1 polymer ?
#
loop_
_entity_poly.entity_id
_entity_poly.type
_entity_poly.pdbx_seq_one_letter_code
_entity_poly.pdbx_strand_id
1 'polypeptide(L)'
;MPRTFWAGALALGEIVVALSLVYGALTRLAALAIGGLFVAGLVVFGPLDLLDHLHLLGIAVFLFVFGRGPYSLDAVFGLPRPPLERLVLWSVPVLRVLTGAAIAWTGCTEKLWNLPLAEAFLRAHPFNFMPALGFAGVGDRDFAVAAGVVEVTVGVLLASGLLTRLVILVAWLPFNLTLPFLGWGELAGHLPIYGVMAVLLTLGSGRAVRAVLRELVRAAA
;
A
#
# COMPACT_ATOMS: atom_id res chain seq x y z
N MET A 1 23.58 -5.00 5.20
CA MET A 1 23.72 -6.35 5.80
C MET A 1 23.61 -6.24 7.32
N PRO A 2 22.89 -7.16 7.99
CA PRO A 2 22.73 -7.14 9.44
C PRO A 2 24.10 -7.26 10.12
N ARG A 3 24.36 -6.36 11.09
CA ARG A 3 25.64 -6.26 11.80
C ARG A 3 25.68 -7.06 13.11
N THR A 4 24.53 -7.60 13.53
CA THR A 4 24.39 -8.37 14.77
C THR A 4 23.55 -9.61 14.52
N PHE A 5 23.71 -10.62 15.38
CA PHE A 5 22.90 -11.84 15.34
C PHE A 5 21.40 -11.53 15.40
N TRP A 6 20.99 -10.64 16.32
CA TRP A 6 19.58 -10.23 16.48
C TRP A 6 19.02 -9.54 15.24
N ALA A 7 19.80 -8.68 14.58
CA ALA A 7 19.39 -8.08 13.31
C ALA A 7 19.25 -9.13 12.19
N GLY A 8 20.12 -10.14 12.17
CA GLY A 8 20.02 -11.26 11.23
C GLY A 8 18.78 -12.12 11.47
N ALA A 9 18.48 -12.43 12.73
CA ALA A 9 17.30 -13.18 13.12
C ALA A 9 16.00 -12.44 12.77
N LEU A 10 15.96 -11.12 13.00
CA LEU A 10 14.82 -10.27 12.61
C LEU A 10 14.61 -10.27 11.10
N ALA A 11 15.68 -10.04 10.32
CA ALA A 11 15.61 -10.04 8.87
C ALA A 11 15.15 -11.40 8.31
N LEU A 12 15.60 -12.51 8.90
CA LEU A 12 15.11 -13.84 8.55
C LEU A 12 13.61 -13.99 8.87
N GLY A 13 13.18 -13.49 10.03
CA GLY A 13 11.77 -13.44 10.41
C GLY A 13 10.92 -12.65 9.42
N GLU A 14 11.38 -11.49 8.96
CA GLU A 14 10.71 -10.67 7.95
C GLU A 14 10.60 -11.39 6.61
N ILE A 15 11.64 -12.12 6.18
CA ILE A 15 11.60 -12.97 4.99
C ILE A 15 10.53 -14.06 5.15
N VAL A 16 10.49 -14.75 6.29
CA VAL A 16 9.48 -15.78 6.56
C VAL A 16 8.06 -15.19 6.51
N VAL A 17 7.85 -14.02 7.11
CA VAL A 17 6.57 -13.28 7.04
C VAL A 17 6.24 -12.91 5.59
N ALA A 18 7.18 -12.37 4.83
CA ALA A 18 6.97 -12.02 3.43
C ALA A 18 6.59 -13.23 2.58
N LEU A 19 7.32 -14.35 2.70
CA LEU A 19 7.00 -15.58 1.96
C LEU A 19 5.65 -16.17 2.39
N SER A 20 5.34 -16.14 3.68
CA SER A 20 4.04 -16.54 4.22
C SER A 20 2.91 -15.74 3.58
N LEU A 21 3.11 -14.42 3.44
CA LEU A 21 2.16 -13.55 2.76
C LEU A 21 2.13 -13.82 1.27
N VAL A 22 3.23 -14.05 0.56
CA VAL A 22 3.22 -14.30 -0.89
C VAL A 22 2.50 -15.60 -1.24
N TYR A 23 2.84 -16.69 -0.56
CA TYR A 23 2.26 -18.01 -0.85
C TYR A 23 0.94 -18.28 -0.12
N GLY A 24 0.63 -17.47 0.88
CA GLY A 24 -0.53 -17.66 1.75
C GLY A 24 -0.45 -18.89 2.63
N ALA A 25 0.71 -19.09 3.21
CA ALA A 25 0.90 -19.95 4.37
C ALA A 25 0.79 -19.09 5.64
N LEU A 26 0.15 -19.60 6.69
CA LEU A 26 0.03 -18.95 8.00
C LEU A 26 -0.48 -17.51 7.92
N THR A 27 -1.38 -17.24 6.97
CA THR A 27 -1.73 -15.87 6.52
C THR A 27 -2.08 -14.94 7.68
N ARG A 28 -2.92 -15.40 8.61
CA ARG A 28 -3.35 -14.58 9.77
C ARG A 28 -2.21 -14.31 10.75
N LEU A 29 -1.28 -15.26 10.93
CA LEU A 29 -0.13 -15.06 11.80
C LEU A 29 0.84 -14.06 11.17
N ALA A 30 1.07 -14.17 9.86
CA ALA A 30 1.88 -13.19 9.12
C ALA A 30 1.24 -11.78 9.15
N ALA A 31 -0.09 -11.69 9.04
CA ALA A 31 -0.81 -10.43 9.20
C ALA A 31 -0.66 -9.84 10.63
N LEU A 32 -0.78 -10.68 11.67
CA LEU A 32 -0.51 -10.25 13.05
C LEU A 32 0.94 -9.81 13.24
N ALA A 33 1.90 -10.47 12.60
CA ALA A 33 3.30 -10.09 12.63
C ALA A 33 3.52 -8.71 12.01
N ILE A 34 2.92 -8.40 10.85
CA ILE A 34 2.95 -7.05 10.27
C ILE A 34 2.33 -6.03 11.22
N GLY A 35 1.14 -6.33 11.79
CA GLY A 35 0.49 -5.44 12.75
C GLY A 35 1.36 -5.19 13.99
N GLY A 36 2.03 -6.22 14.49
CA GLY A 36 2.98 -6.13 15.60
C GLY A 36 4.21 -5.30 15.24
N LEU A 37 4.77 -5.48 14.04
CA LEU A 37 5.88 -4.66 13.54
C LEU A 37 5.48 -3.19 13.40
N PHE A 38 4.26 -2.91 12.94
CA PHE A 38 3.74 -1.55 12.87
C PHE A 38 3.67 -0.92 14.27
N VAL A 39 3.12 -1.63 15.26
CA VAL A 39 3.05 -1.15 16.66
C VAL A 39 4.44 -0.96 17.26
N ALA A 40 5.36 -1.89 17.02
CA ALA A 40 6.75 -1.75 17.45
C ALA A 40 7.42 -0.52 16.79
N GLY A 41 7.16 -0.31 15.51
CA GLY A 41 7.61 0.87 14.76
C GLY A 41 7.16 2.18 15.39
N LEU A 42 5.89 2.27 15.85
CA LEU A 42 5.39 3.46 16.53
C LEU A 42 6.21 3.83 17.77
N VAL A 43 6.75 2.84 18.48
CA VAL A 43 7.58 3.05 19.68
C VAL A 43 9.01 3.42 19.29
N VAL A 44 9.56 2.83 18.23
CA VAL A 44 10.97 2.99 17.84
C VAL A 44 11.22 4.25 17.01
N PHE A 45 10.37 4.51 16.01
CA PHE A 45 10.54 5.62 15.06
C PHE A 45 9.60 6.79 15.37
N GLY A 46 8.51 6.55 16.09
CA GLY A 46 7.53 7.56 16.44
C GLY A 46 6.31 7.57 15.51
N PRO A 47 5.21 8.19 15.93
CA PRO A 47 3.92 8.04 15.24
C PRO A 47 3.86 8.70 13.87
N LEU A 48 4.54 9.85 13.69
CA LEU A 48 4.46 10.61 12.43
C LEU A 48 5.18 9.90 11.28
N ASP A 49 6.33 9.26 11.55
CA ASP A 49 7.10 8.53 10.55
C ASP A 49 6.40 7.24 10.08
N LEU A 50 5.54 6.66 10.93
CA LEU A 50 4.75 5.49 10.56
C LEU A 50 3.50 5.82 9.76
N LEU A 51 3.11 7.09 9.64
CA LEU A 51 1.93 7.46 8.86
C LEU A 51 2.12 7.16 7.35
N ASP A 52 3.34 7.27 6.83
CA ASP A 52 3.70 6.84 5.46
C ASP A 52 3.44 5.33 5.24
N HIS A 53 3.45 4.56 6.32
CA HIS A 53 3.35 3.11 6.32
C HIS A 53 1.96 2.58 6.70
N LEU A 54 0.94 3.44 6.82
CA LEU A 54 -0.42 3.02 7.18
C LEU A 54 -1.02 1.97 6.24
N HIS A 55 -0.60 1.98 4.98
CA HIS A 55 -1.02 0.98 4.00
C HIS A 55 -0.65 -0.46 4.43
N LEU A 56 0.48 -0.66 5.14
CA LEU A 56 0.88 -1.96 5.68
C LEU A 56 -0.06 -2.44 6.79
N LEU A 57 -0.51 -1.52 7.65
CA LEU A 57 -1.53 -1.82 8.66
C LEU A 57 -2.87 -2.19 8.00
N GLY A 58 -3.25 -1.47 6.93
CA GLY A 58 -4.42 -1.80 6.12
C GLY A 58 -4.34 -3.21 5.53
N ILE A 59 -3.19 -3.59 4.96
CA ILE A 59 -2.93 -4.92 4.43
C ILE A 59 -3.04 -5.98 5.52
N ALA A 60 -2.46 -5.73 6.70
CA ALA A 60 -2.54 -6.64 7.84
C ALA A 60 -3.99 -6.88 8.27
N VAL A 61 -4.79 -5.82 8.45
CA VAL A 61 -6.21 -5.94 8.80
C VAL A 61 -6.97 -6.71 7.71
N PHE A 62 -6.76 -6.37 6.44
CA PHE A 62 -7.42 -7.04 5.32
C PHE A 62 -7.11 -8.54 5.31
N LEU A 63 -5.85 -8.93 5.38
CA LEU A 63 -5.43 -10.34 5.33
C LEU A 63 -5.84 -11.12 6.57
N PHE A 64 -5.87 -10.49 7.74
CA PHE A 64 -6.36 -11.13 8.96
C PHE A 64 -7.86 -11.46 8.88
N VAL A 65 -8.66 -10.49 8.41
CA VAL A 65 -10.12 -10.58 8.33
C VAL A 65 -10.59 -11.41 7.14
N PHE A 66 -10.10 -11.08 5.95
CA PHE A 66 -10.55 -11.66 4.68
C PHE A 66 -9.81 -12.97 4.36
N GLY A 67 -8.56 -13.11 4.78
CA GLY A 67 -7.69 -14.23 4.39
C GLY A 67 -7.15 -14.08 2.97
N ARG A 68 -6.53 -15.14 2.44
CA ARG A 68 -5.94 -15.17 1.08
C ARG A 68 -6.76 -15.91 0.03
N GLY A 69 -7.87 -16.53 0.42
CA GLY A 69 -8.78 -17.22 -0.50
C GLY A 69 -8.32 -18.64 -0.86
N PRO A 70 -8.93 -19.25 -1.89
CA PRO A 70 -8.83 -20.69 -2.17
C PRO A 70 -7.48 -21.15 -2.75
N TYR A 71 -6.68 -20.23 -3.31
CA TYR A 71 -5.37 -20.55 -3.90
C TYR A 71 -4.20 -20.38 -2.92
N SER A 72 -4.48 -20.21 -1.62
CA SER A 72 -3.42 -20.08 -0.61
C SER A 72 -2.84 -21.45 -0.25
N LEU A 73 -1.56 -21.51 0.14
CA LEU A 73 -0.98 -22.76 0.67
C LEU A 73 -1.77 -23.29 1.87
N ASP A 74 -2.29 -22.41 2.72
CA ASP A 74 -3.22 -22.78 3.80
C ASP A 74 -4.39 -23.63 3.26
N ALA A 75 -4.99 -23.24 2.13
CA ALA A 75 -6.10 -23.96 1.51
C ALA A 75 -5.65 -25.25 0.81
N VAL A 76 -4.51 -25.22 0.09
CA VAL A 76 -3.92 -26.40 -0.58
C VAL A 76 -3.61 -27.51 0.42
N PHE A 77 -3.15 -27.16 1.63
CA PHE A 77 -2.90 -28.11 2.72
C PHE A 77 -4.14 -28.45 3.56
N GLY A 78 -5.34 -28.09 3.09
CA GLY A 78 -6.59 -28.47 3.76
C GLY A 78 -6.91 -27.68 5.03
N LEU A 79 -6.28 -26.52 5.23
CA LEU A 79 -6.54 -25.59 6.34
C LEU A 79 -7.15 -24.26 5.85
N PRO A 80 -8.19 -24.25 4.99
CA PRO A 80 -8.81 -23.02 4.56
C PRO A 80 -9.41 -22.29 5.76
N ARG A 81 -9.08 -21.01 5.92
CA ARG A 81 -9.67 -20.16 6.95
C ARG A 81 -10.70 -19.24 6.31
N PRO A 82 -12.00 -19.44 6.57
CA PRO A 82 -13.04 -18.58 6.00
C PRO A 82 -12.88 -17.15 6.53
N PRO A 83 -13.34 -16.14 5.78
CA PRO A 83 -13.35 -14.76 6.25
C PRO A 83 -14.09 -14.60 7.58
N LEU A 84 -13.68 -13.62 8.39
CA LEU A 84 -14.38 -13.28 9.64
C LEU A 84 -15.68 -12.53 9.31
N GLU A 85 -16.80 -13.25 9.29
CA GLU A 85 -18.11 -12.76 8.82
C GLU A 85 -18.52 -11.40 9.40
N ARG A 86 -18.29 -11.16 10.70
CA ARG A 86 -18.65 -9.92 11.38
C ARG A 86 -17.82 -8.71 10.92
N LEU A 87 -16.59 -8.94 10.47
CA LEU A 87 -15.61 -7.90 10.16
C LEU A 87 -15.33 -7.76 8.66
N VAL A 88 -15.71 -8.75 7.86
CA VAL A 88 -15.42 -8.82 6.41
C VAL A 88 -15.88 -7.59 5.63
N LEU A 89 -16.99 -6.94 6.02
CA LEU A 89 -17.48 -5.74 5.36
C LEU A 89 -16.55 -4.52 5.57
N TRP A 90 -15.72 -4.57 6.62
CA TRP A 90 -14.75 -3.52 6.95
C TRP A 90 -13.38 -3.78 6.34
N SER A 91 -13.09 -4.98 5.83
CA SER A 91 -11.76 -5.33 5.31
C SER A 91 -11.31 -4.40 4.19
N VAL A 92 -12.18 -4.15 3.21
CA VAL A 92 -11.89 -3.29 2.06
C VAL A 92 -11.93 -1.79 2.43
N PRO A 93 -12.95 -1.28 3.15
CA PRO A 93 -12.94 0.11 3.59
C PRO A 93 -11.73 0.50 4.42
N VAL A 94 -11.32 -0.33 5.39
CA VAL A 94 -10.14 -0.05 6.23
C VAL A 94 -8.86 -0.04 5.39
N LEU A 95 -8.66 -1.07 4.56
CA LEU A 95 -7.52 -1.13 3.64
C LEU A 95 -7.43 0.15 2.79
N ARG A 96 -8.56 0.52 2.18
CA ARG A 96 -8.67 1.69 1.30
C ARG A 96 -8.39 3.00 2.02
N VAL A 97 -8.97 3.21 3.20
CA VAL A 97 -8.78 4.44 3.99
C VAL A 97 -7.34 4.57 4.43
N LEU A 98 -6.75 3.50 4.96
CA LEU A 98 -5.36 3.54 5.45
C LEU A 98 -4.35 3.71 4.30
N THR A 99 -4.58 3.09 3.14
CA THR A 99 -3.72 3.32 1.97
C THR A 99 -3.87 4.73 1.41
N GLY A 100 -5.10 5.25 1.31
CA GLY A 100 -5.31 6.63 0.86
C GLY A 100 -4.71 7.66 1.83
N ALA A 101 -4.79 7.40 3.14
CA ALA A 101 -4.15 8.22 4.16
C ALA A 101 -2.62 8.19 4.06
N ALA A 102 -2.01 7.01 3.85
CA ALA A 102 -0.58 6.88 3.62
C ALA A 102 -0.13 7.73 2.41
N ILE A 103 -0.78 7.55 1.25
CA ILE A 103 -0.45 8.31 0.02
C ILE A 103 -0.59 9.82 0.24
N ALA A 104 -1.67 10.26 0.88
CA ALA A 104 -1.87 11.68 1.15
C ALA A 104 -0.81 12.23 2.11
N TRP A 105 -0.44 11.45 3.12
CA TRP A 105 0.60 11.82 4.07
C TRP A 105 1.97 11.95 3.37
N THR A 106 2.36 10.98 2.54
CA THR A 106 3.60 11.01 1.76
C THR A 106 3.66 12.21 0.81
N GLY A 107 2.55 12.53 0.14
CA GLY A 107 2.46 13.75 -0.68
C GLY A 107 2.67 15.04 0.12
N CYS A 108 2.22 15.06 1.38
CA CYS A 108 2.51 16.18 2.28
C CYS A 108 3.98 16.19 2.73
N THR A 109 4.49 15.09 3.28
CA THR A 109 5.81 15.05 3.94
C THR A 109 6.98 15.13 2.97
N GLU A 110 6.89 14.47 1.81
CA GLU A 110 8.00 14.41 0.85
C GLU A 110 7.99 15.56 -0.16
N LYS A 111 6.82 16.16 -0.42
CA LYS A 111 6.65 17.15 -1.49
C LYS A 111 6.21 18.51 -0.95
N LEU A 112 5.03 18.61 -0.34
CA LEU A 112 4.44 19.91 0.02
C LEU A 112 5.13 20.59 1.21
N TRP A 113 5.50 19.83 2.24
CA TRP A 113 6.12 20.34 3.46
C TRP A 113 7.65 20.28 3.42
N ASN A 114 8.23 19.50 2.50
CA ASN A 114 9.67 19.39 2.33
C ASN A 114 10.10 19.65 0.88
N LEU A 115 9.80 20.87 0.41
CA LEU A 115 10.22 21.31 -0.93
C LEU A 115 11.73 21.15 -1.20
N PRO A 116 12.64 21.41 -0.24
CA PRO A 116 14.08 21.19 -0.48
C PRO A 116 14.42 19.75 -0.86
N LEU A 117 13.76 18.75 -0.27
CA LEU A 117 13.93 17.34 -0.62
C LEU A 117 13.44 17.06 -2.04
N ALA A 118 12.24 17.53 -2.39
CA ALA A 118 11.68 17.35 -3.73
C ALA A 118 12.51 18.05 -4.81
N GLU A 119 12.99 19.26 -4.57
CA GLU A 119 13.89 19.98 -5.49
C GLU A 119 15.26 19.29 -5.59
N ALA A 120 15.79 18.74 -4.49
CA ALA A 120 17.03 17.96 -4.53
C ALA A 120 16.88 16.70 -5.38
N PHE A 121 15.76 16.01 -5.24
CA PHE A 121 15.41 14.87 -6.08
C PHE A 121 15.31 15.25 -7.56
N LEU A 122 14.63 16.34 -7.90
CA LEU A 122 14.49 16.82 -9.29
C LEU A 122 15.80 17.30 -9.91
N ARG A 123 16.73 17.85 -9.10
CA ARG A 123 18.09 18.16 -9.56
C ARG A 123 18.91 16.91 -9.87
N ALA A 124 18.73 15.83 -9.10
CA ALA A 124 19.40 14.56 -9.34
C ALA A 124 18.74 13.76 -10.48
N HIS A 125 17.42 13.90 -10.64
CA HIS A 125 16.60 13.21 -11.62
C HIS A 125 15.69 14.21 -12.34
N PRO A 126 16.02 14.65 -13.57
CA PRO A 126 15.31 15.73 -14.26
C PRO A 126 13.95 15.26 -14.81
N PHE A 127 13.03 14.92 -13.92
CA PHE A 127 11.68 14.44 -14.25
C PHE A 127 10.68 15.57 -14.47
N ASN A 128 11.07 16.82 -14.26
CA ASN A 128 10.25 17.95 -14.65
C ASN A 128 10.17 18.04 -16.18
N PHE A 129 9.12 17.43 -16.74
CA PHE A 129 8.87 17.37 -18.17
C PHE A 129 8.09 18.60 -18.70
N MET A 130 7.62 19.48 -17.82
CA MET A 130 6.76 20.61 -18.20
C MET A 130 7.41 21.56 -19.23
N PRO A 131 8.71 21.92 -19.11
CA PRO A 131 9.38 22.71 -20.14
C PRO A 131 9.37 22.05 -21.52
N ALA A 132 9.50 20.71 -21.58
CA ALA A 132 9.49 19.97 -22.84
C ALA A 132 8.09 19.96 -23.51
N LEU A 133 7.02 20.20 -22.75
CA LEU A 133 5.65 20.34 -23.24
C LEU A 133 5.28 21.78 -23.61
N GLY A 134 6.24 22.72 -23.57
CA GLY A 134 6.01 24.14 -23.87
C GLY A 134 5.71 25.02 -22.65
N PHE A 135 5.70 24.47 -21.44
CA PHE A 135 5.50 25.21 -20.19
C PHE A 135 6.83 25.61 -19.56
N ALA A 136 7.64 26.39 -20.29
CA ALA A 136 9.00 26.77 -19.87
C ALA A 136 9.06 27.57 -18.55
N GLY A 137 7.94 28.17 -18.11
CA GLY A 137 7.84 28.89 -16.84
C GLY A 137 7.65 28.00 -15.60
N VAL A 138 7.44 26.69 -15.77
CA VAL A 138 7.22 25.76 -14.66
C VAL A 138 8.56 25.19 -14.19
N GLY A 139 9.08 25.74 -13.10
CA GLY A 139 10.30 25.25 -12.47
C GLY A 139 10.08 23.97 -11.67
N ASP A 140 11.18 23.36 -11.20
CA ASP A 140 11.14 22.12 -10.41
C ASP A 140 10.31 22.27 -9.14
N ARG A 141 10.33 23.46 -8.52
CA ARG A 141 9.52 23.79 -7.35
C ARG A 141 8.02 23.71 -7.66
N ASP A 142 7.59 24.35 -8.74
CA ASP A 142 6.18 24.39 -9.14
C ASP A 142 5.69 22.99 -9.53
N PHE A 143 6.55 22.25 -10.24
CA PHE A 143 6.31 20.85 -10.58
C PHE A 143 6.17 19.98 -9.32
N ALA A 144 7.07 20.12 -8.33
CA ALA A 144 7.01 19.40 -7.07
C ALA A 144 5.74 19.71 -6.27
N VAL A 145 5.32 20.98 -6.22
CA VAL A 145 4.06 21.38 -5.59
C VAL A 145 2.87 20.74 -6.31
N ALA A 146 2.83 20.82 -7.65
CA ALA A 146 1.77 20.22 -8.44
C ALA A 146 1.69 18.69 -8.23
N ALA A 147 2.84 18.01 -8.23
CA ALA A 147 2.91 16.57 -7.96
C ALA A 147 2.40 16.23 -6.56
N GLY A 148 2.80 17.00 -5.54
CA GLY A 148 2.30 16.84 -4.17
C GLY A 148 0.79 17.03 -4.05
N VAL A 149 0.23 18.06 -4.69
CA VAL A 149 -1.23 18.28 -4.71
C VAL A 149 -1.96 17.13 -5.40
N VAL A 150 -1.45 16.63 -6.52
CA VAL A 150 -2.02 15.47 -7.22
C VAL A 150 -2.00 14.23 -6.31
N GLU A 151 -0.89 13.96 -5.64
CA GLU A 151 -0.75 12.81 -4.75
C GLU A 151 -1.68 12.88 -3.54
N VAL A 152 -1.78 14.05 -2.89
CA VAL A 152 -2.75 14.29 -1.80
C VAL A 152 -4.17 14.10 -2.30
N THR A 153 -4.50 14.62 -3.47
CA THR A 153 -5.83 14.48 -4.08
C THR A 153 -6.15 13.01 -4.36
N VAL A 154 -5.21 12.25 -4.92
CA VAL A 154 -5.34 10.79 -5.13
C VAL A 154 -5.58 10.08 -3.80
N GLY A 155 -4.78 10.38 -2.77
CA GLY A 155 -4.92 9.79 -1.45
C GLY A 155 -6.29 10.04 -0.82
N VAL A 156 -6.77 11.29 -0.87
CA VAL A 156 -8.09 11.68 -0.36
C VAL A 156 -9.23 11.02 -1.15
N LEU A 157 -9.17 11.05 -2.48
CA LEU A 157 -10.19 10.40 -3.32
C LEU A 157 -10.23 8.88 -3.07
N LEU A 158 -9.06 8.24 -2.94
CA LEU A 158 -8.97 6.83 -2.60
C LEU A 158 -9.59 6.58 -1.21
N ALA A 159 -9.21 7.36 -0.19
CA ALA A 159 -9.72 7.25 1.18
C ALA A 159 -11.21 7.59 1.34
N SER A 160 -11.80 8.38 0.43
CA SER A 160 -13.24 8.62 0.38
C SER A 160 -14.02 7.47 -0.30
N GLY A 161 -13.38 6.76 -1.23
CA GLY A 161 -14.01 5.68 -2.00
C GLY A 161 -14.78 6.20 -3.22
N LEU A 162 -14.59 7.48 -3.55
CA LEU A 162 -15.08 8.09 -4.77
C LEU A 162 -14.24 7.62 -5.95
N LEU A 163 -14.92 7.17 -7.02
CA LEU A 163 -14.29 6.77 -8.28
C LEU A 163 -13.08 5.83 -8.11
N THR A 164 -13.08 4.95 -7.09
CA THR A 164 -11.91 4.16 -6.65
C THR A 164 -11.14 3.53 -7.79
N ARG A 165 -11.83 2.91 -8.76
CA ARG A 165 -11.19 2.26 -9.92
C ARG A 165 -10.47 3.27 -10.82
N LEU A 166 -11.12 4.39 -11.14
CA LEU A 166 -10.53 5.44 -11.96
C LEU A 166 -9.33 6.08 -11.26
N VAL A 167 -9.46 6.37 -9.96
CA VAL A 167 -8.37 6.93 -9.16
C VAL A 167 -7.14 6.02 -9.18
N ILE A 168 -7.33 4.70 -9.04
CA ILE A 168 -6.23 3.73 -9.13
C ILE A 168 -5.59 3.72 -10.52
N LEU A 169 -6.40 3.67 -11.58
CA LEU A 169 -5.88 3.66 -12.96
C LEU A 169 -5.07 4.93 -13.28
N VAL A 170 -5.53 6.09 -12.79
CA VAL A 170 -4.80 7.35 -12.94
C VAL A 170 -3.53 7.34 -12.08
N ALA A 171 -3.60 6.89 -10.84
CA ALA A 171 -2.45 6.82 -9.93
C ALA A 171 -1.35 5.88 -10.44
N TRP A 172 -1.68 4.85 -11.20
CA TRP A 172 -0.68 3.98 -11.83
C TRP A 172 0.25 4.71 -12.80
N LEU A 173 -0.19 5.79 -13.44
CA LEU A 173 0.66 6.53 -14.37
C LEU A 173 1.93 7.07 -13.69
N PRO A 174 1.85 7.93 -12.66
CA PRO A 174 3.05 8.42 -11.99
C PRO A 174 3.85 7.30 -11.30
N PHE A 175 3.18 6.31 -10.69
CA PHE A 175 3.83 5.18 -10.03
C PHE A 175 4.67 4.31 -10.99
N ASN A 176 4.26 4.17 -12.25
CA ASN A 176 5.00 3.39 -13.23
C ASN A 176 5.96 4.23 -14.07
N LEU A 177 5.74 5.54 -14.18
CA LEU A 177 6.60 6.41 -14.97
C LEU A 177 8.00 6.51 -14.38
N THR A 178 8.15 6.47 -13.06
CA THR A 178 9.45 6.57 -12.37
C THR A 178 10.20 5.23 -12.31
N LEU A 179 9.49 4.09 -12.37
CA LEU A 179 10.08 2.75 -12.19
C LEU A 179 11.25 2.42 -13.12
N PRO A 180 11.21 2.68 -14.45
CA PRO A 180 12.33 2.38 -15.34
C PRO A 180 13.61 3.14 -14.97
N PHE A 181 13.47 4.26 -14.27
CA PHE A 181 14.57 5.18 -13.95
C PHE A 181 15.11 4.97 -12.54
N LEU A 182 14.26 4.58 -11.58
CA LEU A 182 14.63 4.40 -10.17
C LEU A 182 14.93 2.93 -9.80
N GLY A 183 14.58 1.98 -10.67
CA GLY A 183 15.02 0.59 -10.60
C GLY A 183 14.37 -0.25 -9.48
N TRP A 184 15.12 -1.22 -8.96
CA TRP A 184 14.59 -2.26 -8.07
C TRP A 184 14.10 -1.76 -6.72
N GLY A 185 14.77 -0.76 -6.14
CA GLY A 185 14.39 -0.21 -4.83
C GLY A 185 12.98 0.39 -4.88
N GLU A 186 12.71 1.17 -5.92
CA GLU A 186 11.40 1.75 -6.19
C GLU A 186 10.34 0.65 -6.40
N LEU A 187 10.64 -0.35 -7.23
CA LEU A 187 9.71 -1.45 -7.47
C LEU A 187 9.35 -2.19 -6.17
N ALA A 188 10.35 -2.55 -5.38
CA ALA A 188 10.15 -3.25 -4.12
C ALA A 188 9.29 -2.45 -3.13
N GLY A 189 9.51 -1.13 -3.04
CA GLY A 189 8.69 -0.23 -2.22
C GLY A 189 7.23 -0.15 -2.66
N HIS A 190 6.97 -0.28 -3.97
CA HIS A 190 5.62 -0.17 -4.54
C HIS A 190 4.82 -1.48 -4.56
N LEU A 191 5.46 -2.65 -4.44
CA LEU A 191 4.79 -3.96 -4.50
C LEU A 191 3.60 -4.10 -3.53
N PRO A 192 3.69 -3.70 -2.24
CA PRO A 192 2.55 -3.76 -1.35
C PRO A 192 1.37 -2.90 -1.85
N ILE A 193 1.67 -1.70 -2.35
CA ILE A 193 0.66 -0.76 -2.88
C ILE A 193 0.00 -1.35 -4.14
N TYR A 194 0.77 -1.97 -5.05
CA TYR A 194 0.20 -2.69 -6.20
C TYR A 194 -0.76 -3.80 -5.77
N GLY A 195 -0.40 -4.55 -4.72
CA GLY A 195 -1.28 -5.56 -4.13
C GLY A 195 -2.59 -4.96 -3.63
N VAL A 196 -2.54 -3.83 -2.92
CA VAL A 196 -3.75 -3.10 -2.49
C VAL A 196 -4.57 -2.63 -3.69
N MET A 197 -3.93 -2.01 -4.67
CA MET A 197 -4.58 -1.50 -5.88
C MET A 197 -5.30 -2.62 -6.65
N ALA A 198 -4.71 -3.81 -6.77
CA ALA A 198 -5.37 -4.98 -7.36
C ALA A 198 -6.63 -5.40 -6.57
N VAL A 199 -6.56 -5.42 -5.23
CA VAL A 199 -7.72 -5.70 -4.36
C VAL A 199 -8.81 -4.64 -4.54
N LEU A 200 -8.46 -3.36 -4.58
CA LEU A 200 -9.42 -2.26 -4.72
C LEU A 200 -9.99 -2.15 -6.15
N LEU A 201 -9.22 -2.54 -7.17
CA LEU A 201 -9.72 -2.66 -8.54
C LEU A 201 -10.73 -3.80 -8.65
N THR A 202 -10.50 -4.93 -7.98
CA THR A 202 -11.43 -6.08 -8.05
C THR A 202 -12.67 -5.85 -7.20
N LEU A 203 -12.50 -5.48 -5.92
CA LEU A 203 -13.58 -5.35 -4.94
C LEU A 203 -14.23 -3.96 -4.91
N GLY A 204 -13.68 -2.98 -5.64
CA GLY A 204 -14.14 -1.60 -5.65
C GLY A 204 -14.02 -0.93 -4.29
N SER A 205 -14.97 -0.05 -3.96
CA SER A 205 -15.04 0.61 -2.66
C SER A 205 -15.54 -0.29 -1.50
N GLY A 206 -15.61 -1.62 -1.72
CA GLY A 206 -16.15 -2.60 -0.77
C GLY A 206 -17.58 -3.06 -1.08
N ARG A 207 -18.24 -2.47 -2.09
CA ARG A 207 -19.59 -2.89 -2.51
C ARG A 207 -19.66 -4.34 -2.99
N ALA A 208 -18.60 -4.81 -3.67
CA ALA A 208 -18.52 -6.18 -4.18
C ALA A 208 -18.32 -7.23 -3.07
N VAL A 209 -17.83 -6.84 -1.89
CA VAL A 209 -17.61 -7.77 -0.75
C VAL A 209 -18.92 -8.43 -0.32
N ARG A 210 -20.06 -7.72 -0.42
CA ARG A 210 -21.38 -8.29 -0.11
C ARG A 210 -21.82 -9.36 -1.10
N ALA A 211 -21.33 -9.32 -2.35
CA ALA A 211 -21.60 -10.38 -3.33
C ALA A 211 -20.76 -11.62 -3.01
N VAL A 212 -19.47 -11.43 -2.73
CA VAL A 212 -18.56 -12.50 -2.30
C VAL A 212 -19.07 -13.20 -1.03
N LEU A 213 -19.55 -12.43 -0.04
CA LEU A 213 -20.13 -13.01 1.17
C LEU A 213 -21.33 -13.91 0.87
N ARG A 214 -22.20 -13.49 -0.05
CA ARG A 214 -23.39 -14.27 -0.45
C ARG A 214 -23.02 -15.56 -1.15
N GLU A 215 -21.97 -15.55 -1.96
CA GLU A 215 -21.46 -16.78 -2.60
C GLU A 215 -20.82 -17.73 -1.59
N LEU A 216 -20.03 -17.21 -0.65
CA LEU A 216 -19.43 -18.01 0.42
C LEU A 216 -20.48 -18.68 1.32
N VAL A 217 -21.52 -17.93 1.71
CA VAL A 217 -22.63 -18.47 2.50
C VAL A 217 -23.40 -19.55 1.71
N ARG A 218 -23.59 -19.36 0.40
CA ARG A 218 -24.26 -20.36 -0.46
C ARG A 218 -23.42 -21.63 -0.66
N ALA A 219 -22.10 -21.52 -0.71
CA ALA A 219 -21.22 -22.68 -0.85
C ALA A 219 -21.08 -23.50 0.45
N ALA A 220 -21.46 -22.92 1.59
CA ALA A 220 -21.41 -23.55 2.91
C ALA A 220 -22.76 -24.14 3.38
N ALA A 221 -23.84 -23.94 2.61
CA ALA A 221 -25.19 -24.44 2.86
C ALA A 221 -25.51 -25.64 1.95
#